data_AF-A0AAE5LT66-F1
#
_entry.id   AF-A0AAE5LT66-F1
#
_cell.length_a   1.000
_cell.length_b   1.000
_cell.length_c   1.000
_cell.angle_alpha   90.00
_cell.angle_beta   90.00
_cell.angle_gamma   90.00
#
_symmetry.space_group_name_H-M   'P 1'
#
loop_
_entity.id
_entity.type
_entity.pdbx_description
1 polymer ?
#
loop_
_entity_poly.entity_id
_entity_poly.type
_entity_poly.pdbx_seq_one_letter_code
_entity_poly.pdbx_strand_id
1 'polypeptide(L)'
;MKELEYDGYQFEGAEGTVELVIRKIIGKYKPFFKLNHFKIIGEQPYGSEEFSSTAVINITVDGQNEMTAAEGEGPVNALDKAIRKALEVFYPELKQARLVDYKVRVLDSESATEAKVRVLIESTDGIESWSTVGVSRDVIQASWIALVDSIEYKLIKDIERKVKAYF
;
A
#
# COMPACT_ATOMS: atom_id res chain seq x y z
N MET A 1 -7.57 15.54 -10.00
CA MET A 1 -7.90 14.46 -10.95
C MET A 1 -7.05 14.59 -12.21
N LYS A 2 -7.26 15.59 -13.07
CA LYS A 2 -6.42 15.79 -14.29
C LYS A 2 -4.90 15.88 -14.04
N GLU A 3 -4.48 16.54 -12.97
CA GLU A 3 -3.04 16.62 -12.61
C GLU A 3 -2.44 15.25 -12.25
N LEU A 4 -3.21 14.39 -11.56
CA LEU A 4 -2.75 13.04 -11.21
C LEU A 4 -2.64 12.15 -12.45
N GLU A 5 -3.55 12.28 -13.42
CA GLU A 5 -3.44 11.59 -14.70
C GLU A 5 -2.19 12.01 -15.46
N TYR A 6 -1.90 13.31 -15.46
CA TYR A 6 -0.65 13.84 -16.03
C TYR A 6 0.59 13.31 -15.29
N ASP A 7 0.50 13.11 -13.97
CA ASP A 7 1.58 12.53 -13.18
C ASP A 7 1.80 11.04 -13.38
N GLY A 8 0.90 10.36 -14.10
CA GLY A 8 1.01 8.96 -14.48
C GLY A 8 -0.01 8.02 -13.85
N TYR A 9 -0.96 8.55 -13.08
CA TYR A 9 -2.05 7.75 -12.52
C TYR A 9 -2.99 7.31 -13.65
N GLN A 10 -3.37 6.03 -13.65
CA GLN A 10 -4.51 5.55 -14.43
C GLN A 10 -5.56 5.09 -13.43
N PHE A 11 -6.71 5.74 -13.52
CA PHE A 11 -7.84 5.51 -12.63
C PHE A 11 -8.74 4.37 -13.09
N GLU A 12 -8.64 3.97 -14.36
CA GLU A 12 -9.28 2.78 -14.89
C GLU A 12 -8.70 1.53 -14.23
N GLY A 13 -9.53 0.80 -13.49
CA GLY A 13 -9.12 -0.37 -12.71
C GLY A 13 -8.42 -0.04 -11.37
N ALA A 14 -8.56 1.18 -10.85
CA ALA A 14 -8.02 1.60 -9.55
C ALA A 14 -9.09 2.31 -8.70
N GLU A 15 -10.26 1.67 -8.55
CA GLU A 15 -11.45 2.24 -7.93
C GLU A 15 -11.20 2.72 -6.49
N GLY A 16 -10.38 1.98 -5.74
CA GLY A 16 -10.04 2.34 -4.36
C GLY A 16 -9.28 3.65 -4.25
N THR A 17 -8.31 3.87 -5.15
CA THR A 17 -7.56 5.13 -5.21
C THR A 17 -8.44 6.29 -5.65
N VAL A 18 -9.34 6.08 -6.62
CA VAL A 18 -10.30 7.13 -7.05
C VAL A 18 -11.16 7.58 -5.88
N GLU A 19 -11.74 6.62 -5.15
CA GLU A 19 -12.60 6.93 -4.01
C GLU A 19 -11.85 7.70 -2.91
N LEU A 20 -10.63 7.27 -2.59
CA LEU A 20 -9.78 7.95 -1.62
C LEU A 20 -9.40 9.37 -2.07
N VAL A 21 -9.05 9.57 -3.34
CA VAL A 21 -8.76 10.89 -3.90
C VAL A 21 -9.98 11.80 -3.78
N ILE A 22 -11.18 11.31 -4.11
CA ILE A 22 -12.43 12.08 -3.96
C ILE A 22 -12.63 12.46 -2.50
N ARG A 23 -12.51 11.52 -1.55
CA ARG A 23 -12.64 11.77 -0.10
C ARG A 23 -11.65 12.84 0.38
N LYS A 24 -10.40 12.79 -0.10
CA LYS A 24 -9.35 13.78 0.20
C LYS A 24 -9.76 15.17 -0.31
N ILE A 25 -10.24 15.28 -1.56
CA ILE A 25 -10.67 16.55 -2.18
C ILE A 25 -11.83 17.19 -1.43
N ILE A 26 -12.82 16.40 -1.00
CA ILE A 26 -14.02 16.91 -0.30
C ILE A 26 -13.84 17.05 1.23
N GLY A 27 -12.63 16.83 1.75
CA GLY A 27 -12.33 16.95 3.17
C GLY A 27 -12.95 15.86 4.06
N LYS A 28 -13.33 14.72 3.49
CA LYS A 28 -13.92 13.56 4.21
C LYS A 28 -12.93 12.41 4.43
N TYR A 29 -11.64 12.66 4.23
CA TYR A 29 -10.58 11.70 4.50
C TYR A 29 -9.89 12.02 5.82
N LYS A 30 -9.85 11.04 6.73
CA LYS A 30 -9.02 11.05 7.93
C LYS A 30 -8.18 9.76 7.90
N PRO A 31 -6.85 9.84 7.92
CA PRO A 31 -6.01 8.65 7.91
C PRO A 31 -6.22 7.84 9.19
N PHE A 32 -6.21 6.52 9.08
CA PHE A 32 -6.30 5.59 10.21
C PHE A 32 -4.96 5.50 10.94
N PHE A 33 -3.87 5.61 10.19
CA PHE A 33 -2.53 5.53 10.73
C PHE A 33 -1.60 6.52 10.05
N LYS A 34 -0.48 6.80 10.71
CA LYS A 34 0.61 7.61 10.16
C LYS A 34 1.86 6.76 10.06
N LEU A 35 2.50 6.77 8.89
CA LEU A 35 3.87 6.28 8.78
C LEU A 35 4.83 7.28 9.40
N ASN A 36 5.67 6.82 10.32
CA ASN A 36 6.78 7.61 10.83
C ASN A 36 8.04 7.40 9.99
N HIS A 37 8.41 6.15 9.74
CA HIS A 37 9.46 5.76 8.80
C HIS A 37 9.39 4.26 8.50
N PHE A 38 10.04 3.84 7.41
CA PHE A 38 10.41 2.44 7.19
C PHE A 38 11.86 2.36 6.72
N LYS A 39 12.47 1.19 6.92
CA LYS A 39 13.80 0.84 6.42
C LYS A 39 13.72 -0.54 5.79
N ILE A 40 14.29 -0.70 4.60
CA ILE A 40 14.38 -1.99 3.93
C ILE A 40 15.85 -2.36 3.77
N ILE A 41 16.17 -3.61 4.07
CA ILE A 41 17.50 -4.20 3.96
C ILE A 41 17.35 -5.42 3.05
N GLY A 42 18.03 -5.41 1.91
CA GLY A 42 18.13 -6.58 1.04
C GLY A 42 19.50 -7.24 1.25
N GLU A 43 19.50 -8.56 1.35
CA GLU A 43 20.73 -9.35 1.43
C GLU A 43 20.81 -10.29 0.22
N GLN A 44 21.97 -10.28 -0.44
CA GLN A 44 22.29 -11.20 -1.53
C GLN A 44 23.67 -11.79 -1.25
N PRO A 45 23.76 -12.93 -0.55
CA PRO A 45 25.03 -13.60 -0.31
C PRO A 45 25.64 -14.05 -1.64
N TYR A 46 26.92 -13.73 -1.85
CA TYR A 46 27.62 -14.15 -3.08
C TYR A 46 27.68 -15.69 -3.16
N GLY A 47 27.13 -16.25 -4.24
CA GLY A 47 27.06 -17.71 -4.45
C GLY A 47 25.85 -18.39 -3.83
N SER A 48 24.89 -17.64 -3.27
CA SER A 48 23.57 -18.15 -2.88
C SER A 48 22.50 -17.71 -3.87
N GLU A 49 21.53 -18.60 -4.14
CA GLU A 49 20.29 -18.25 -4.84
C GLU A 49 19.20 -17.73 -3.87
N GLU A 50 19.47 -17.72 -2.57
CA GLU A 50 18.54 -17.19 -1.57
C GLU A 50 18.61 -15.65 -1.54
N PHE A 51 17.49 -15.03 -1.90
CA PHE A 51 17.27 -13.60 -1.79
C PHE A 51 16.28 -13.34 -0.67
N SER A 52 16.71 -12.61 0.35
CA SER A 52 15.81 -12.16 1.42
C SER A 52 15.83 -10.65 1.52
N SER A 53 14.70 -10.09 1.90
CA SER A 53 14.62 -8.69 2.30
C SER A 53 13.92 -8.60 3.63
N THR A 54 14.43 -7.74 4.50
CA THR A 54 13.80 -7.39 5.77
C THR A 54 13.29 -5.96 5.68
N ALA A 55 12.03 -5.75 6.03
CA ALA A 55 11.47 -4.42 6.21
C ALA A 55 11.21 -4.18 7.69
N VAL A 56 11.68 -3.05 8.19
CA VAL A 56 11.38 -2.50 9.51
C VAL A 56 10.48 -1.29 9.30
N ILE A 57 9.36 -1.23 10.02
CA ILE A 57 8.39 -0.14 9.90
C ILE A 57 8.03 0.41 11.27
N ASN A 58 7.83 1.72 11.35
CA ASN A 58 7.32 2.41 12.52
C ASN A 58 6.09 3.25 12.12
N ILE A 59 4.96 2.98 12.78
CA ILE A 59 3.68 3.65 12.55
C ILE A 59 3.13 4.26 13.84
N THR A 60 2.16 5.15 13.69
CA THR A 60 1.36 5.69 14.79
C THR A 60 -0.12 5.57 14.50
N VAL A 61 -0.88 5.02 15.46
CA VAL A 61 -2.34 4.91 15.44
C VAL A 61 -2.87 5.54 16.72
N ASP A 62 -3.72 6.56 16.60
CA ASP A 62 -4.32 7.28 17.74
C ASP A 62 -3.31 7.67 18.84
N GLY A 63 -2.11 8.10 18.44
CA GLY A 63 -1.03 8.52 19.34
C GLY A 63 -0.18 7.39 19.92
N GLN A 64 -0.52 6.13 19.66
CA GLN A 64 0.26 4.96 20.05
C GLN A 64 1.24 4.57 18.93
N ASN A 65 2.50 4.34 19.30
CA ASN A 65 3.54 3.94 18.36
C ASN A 65 3.65 2.41 18.31
N GLU A 66 3.78 1.86 17.10
CA GLU A 66 4.08 0.44 16.89
C GLU A 66 5.23 0.32 15.90
N MET A 67 6.24 -0.47 16.26
CA MET A 67 7.40 -0.73 15.44
C MET A 67 7.57 -2.24 15.27
N THR A 68 7.59 -2.70 14.03
CA THR A 68 7.73 -4.12 13.72
C THR A 68 8.67 -4.36 12.56
N ALA A 69 9.07 -5.62 12.39
CA ALA A 69 9.84 -6.08 11.26
C ALA A 69 9.27 -7.38 10.70
N ALA A 70 9.46 -7.56 9.39
CA ALA A 70 9.13 -8.78 8.68
C ALA A 70 10.12 -9.06 7.54
N GLU A 71 10.36 -10.35 7.31
CA GLU A 71 11.12 -10.86 6.16
C GLU A 71 10.18 -11.22 4.99
N GLY A 72 10.68 -11.03 3.78
CA GLY A 72 9.94 -11.36 2.57
C GLY A 72 10.82 -11.68 1.38
N GLU A 73 10.18 -12.24 0.35
CA GLU A 73 10.78 -12.53 -0.95
C GLU A 73 10.88 -11.23 -1.75
N GLY A 74 11.86 -10.41 -1.36
CA GLY A 74 12.07 -9.09 -1.92
C GLY A 74 11.46 -7.94 -1.10
N PRO A 75 11.85 -6.69 -1.41
CA PRO A 75 11.62 -5.53 -0.55
C PRO A 75 10.13 -5.19 -0.39
N VAL A 76 9.34 -5.32 -1.46
CA VAL A 76 7.91 -5.00 -1.43
C VAL A 76 7.13 -6.04 -0.63
N ASN A 77 7.48 -7.33 -0.74
CA ASN A 77 6.84 -8.38 0.05
C ASN A 77 7.14 -8.22 1.54
N ALA A 78 8.39 -7.92 1.88
CA ALA A 78 8.79 -7.64 3.25
C ALA A 78 8.01 -6.43 3.82
N LEU A 79 7.89 -5.36 3.04
CA LEU A 79 7.17 -4.15 3.41
C LEU A 79 5.66 -4.39 3.65
N ASP A 80 4.99 -5.13 2.76
CA ASP A 80 3.57 -5.51 2.91
C ASP A 80 3.34 -6.34 4.19
N LYS A 81 4.20 -7.34 4.44
CA LYS A 81 4.13 -8.13 5.67
C LYS A 81 4.34 -7.27 6.92
N ALA A 82 5.33 -6.37 6.90
CA ALA A 82 5.66 -5.52 8.03
C ALA A 82 4.52 -4.54 8.37
N ILE A 83 3.96 -3.85 7.37
CA ILE A 83 2.86 -2.90 7.62
C ILE A 83 1.60 -3.61 8.13
N ARG A 84 1.23 -4.77 7.55
CA ARG A 84 0.08 -5.55 8.03
C ARG A 84 0.29 -6.00 9.46
N LYS A 85 1.45 -6.57 9.77
CA LYS A 85 1.80 -7.00 11.13
C LYS A 85 1.71 -5.85 12.15
N ALA A 86 2.15 -4.65 11.79
CA ALA A 86 2.05 -3.48 12.67
C ALA A 86 0.59 -3.02 12.86
N LEU A 87 -0.20 -2.99 11.78
CA LEU A 87 -1.58 -2.51 11.83
C LEU A 87 -2.56 -3.52 12.43
N GLU A 88 -2.29 -4.82 12.32
CA GLU A 88 -3.11 -5.88 12.91
C GLU A 88 -3.23 -5.78 14.43
N VAL A 89 -2.29 -5.12 15.10
CA VAL A 89 -2.35 -4.81 16.54
C VAL A 89 -3.54 -3.91 16.86
N PHE A 90 -3.85 -2.97 15.96
CA PHE A 90 -4.92 -1.98 16.13
C PHE A 90 -6.20 -2.34 15.37
N TYR A 91 -6.06 -3.01 14.23
CA TYR A 91 -7.14 -3.38 13.31
C TYR A 91 -7.08 -4.87 12.95
N PRO A 92 -7.51 -5.79 13.85
CA PRO A 92 -7.45 -7.23 13.63
C PRO A 92 -8.20 -7.72 12.38
N GLU A 93 -9.17 -6.94 11.88
CA GLU A 93 -9.87 -7.22 10.62
C GLU A 93 -8.96 -7.29 9.39
N LEU A 94 -7.77 -6.66 9.43
CA LEU A 94 -6.81 -6.68 8.34
C LEU A 94 -6.23 -8.06 8.05
N LYS A 95 -6.34 -9.02 8.98
CA LYS A 95 -5.94 -10.43 8.78
C LYS A 95 -6.66 -11.11 7.61
N GLN A 96 -7.85 -10.63 7.26
CA GLN A 96 -8.63 -11.18 6.17
C GLN A 96 -8.19 -10.60 4.81
N ALA A 97 -7.54 -9.43 4.81
CA ALA A 97 -7.11 -8.76 3.61
C ALA A 97 -5.78 -9.32 3.11
N ARG A 98 -5.70 -9.63 1.82
CA ARG A 98 -4.46 -10.08 1.15
C ARG A 98 -4.36 -9.50 -0.25
N LEU A 99 -3.12 -9.33 -0.73
CA LEU A 99 -2.85 -9.04 -2.13
C LEU A 99 -3.15 -10.25 -3.00
N VAL A 100 -3.74 -10.00 -4.17
CA VAL A 100 -4.03 -11.04 -5.18
C VAL A 100 -3.37 -10.77 -6.52
N ASP A 101 -3.02 -9.51 -6.81
CA ASP A 101 -2.29 -9.14 -8.02
C ASP A 101 -1.38 -7.94 -7.75
N TYR A 102 -0.25 -7.90 -8.45
CA TYR A 102 0.76 -6.85 -8.34
C TYR A 102 1.39 -6.60 -9.71
N LYS A 103 1.18 -5.40 -10.27
CA LYS A 103 1.62 -5.03 -11.62
C LYS A 103 2.41 -3.73 -11.58
N VAL A 104 3.62 -3.77 -12.13
CA VAL A 104 4.49 -2.59 -12.30
C VAL A 104 4.53 -2.21 -13.77
N ARG A 105 4.33 -0.93 -14.08
CA ARG A 105 4.51 -0.37 -15.42
C ARG A 105 5.43 0.83 -15.38
N VAL A 106 6.46 0.81 -16.22
CA VAL A 106 7.30 1.98 -16.48
C VAL A 106 6.51 2.96 -17.35
N LEU A 107 6.48 4.24 -16.96
CA LEU A 107 5.71 5.29 -17.63
C LEU A 107 6.52 6.08 -18.64
N ASP A 108 7.82 6.22 -18.38
CA ASP A 108 8.76 6.93 -19.23
C ASP A 108 10.01 6.08 -19.40
N SER A 109 10.18 5.49 -20.58
CA SER A 109 11.32 4.63 -20.90
C SER A 109 12.59 5.41 -21.24
N GLU A 110 12.52 6.73 -21.48
CA GLU A 110 13.69 7.54 -21.88
C GLU A 110 14.62 7.81 -20.69
N SER A 111 14.06 7.93 -19.49
CA SER A 111 14.78 8.22 -18.24
C SER A 111 15.50 7.01 -17.62
N ALA A 112 15.50 5.84 -18.27
CA ALA A 112 16.12 4.60 -17.80
C ALA A 112 15.84 4.28 -16.31
N THR A 113 16.83 4.34 -15.43
CA THR A 113 16.69 4.03 -13.99
C THR A 113 15.95 5.11 -13.20
N GLU A 114 15.76 6.30 -13.76
CA GLU A 114 15.03 7.41 -13.14
C GLU A 114 13.56 7.49 -13.59
N ALA A 115 13.14 6.53 -14.40
CA ALA A 115 11.80 6.44 -14.94
C ALA A 115 10.74 6.45 -13.84
N LYS A 116 9.67 7.22 -14.07
CA LYS A 116 8.46 7.07 -13.24
C LYS A 116 7.91 5.66 -13.46
N VAL A 117 7.59 4.98 -12.37
CA VAL A 117 6.89 3.71 -12.35
C VAL A 117 5.52 3.89 -11.71
N ARG A 118 4.59 3.09 -12.22
CA ARG A 118 3.24 2.96 -11.70
C ARG A 118 3.06 1.54 -11.20
N VAL A 119 2.64 1.43 -9.96
CA VAL A 119 2.33 0.17 -9.30
C VAL A 119 0.83 0.09 -9.12
N LEU A 120 0.20 -0.91 -9.74
CA LEU A 120 -1.19 -1.27 -9.51
C LEU A 120 -1.20 -2.51 -8.63
N ILE A 121 -1.95 -2.47 -7.53
CA ILE A 121 -2.18 -3.63 -6.68
C ILE A 121 -3.66 -3.94 -6.62
N GLU A 122 -3.99 -5.23 -6.62
CA GLU A 122 -5.34 -5.73 -6.33
C GLU A 122 -5.29 -6.47 -4.99
N SER A 123 -6.28 -6.19 -4.15
CA SER A 123 -6.44 -6.78 -2.83
C SER A 123 -7.86 -7.32 -2.67
N THR A 124 -8.02 -8.32 -1.80
CA THR A 124 -9.32 -8.87 -1.42
C THR A 124 -9.36 -9.18 0.06
N ASP A 125 -10.55 -9.13 0.65
CA ASP A 125 -10.85 -9.63 1.99
C ASP A 125 -11.63 -10.95 1.98
N GLY A 126 -11.78 -11.56 0.80
CA GLY A 126 -12.60 -12.75 0.58
C GLY A 126 -14.09 -12.44 0.35
N ILE A 127 -14.53 -11.19 0.49
CA ILE A 127 -15.90 -10.73 0.22
C ILE A 127 -15.91 -9.83 -1.01
N GLU A 128 -15.03 -8.83 -1.03
CA GLU A 128 -14.86 -7.89 -2.13
C GLU A 128 -13.40 -7.83 -2.57
N SER A 129 -13.18 -7.41 -3.81
CA SER A 129 -11.87 -7.07 -4.35
C SER A 129 -11.82 -5.58 -4.66
N TRP A 130 -10.65 -4.98 -4.48
CA TRP A 130 -10.40 -3.59 -4.82
C TRP A 130 -8.99 -3.40 -5.33
N SER A 131 -8.83 -2.38 -6.15
CA SER A 131 -7.55 -2.03 -6.74
C SER A 131 -7.13 -0.63 -6.37
N THR A 132 -5.83 -0.45 -6.18
CA THR A 132 -5.21 0.84 -5.86
C THR A 132 -3.92 1.03 -6.63
N VAL A 133 -3.55 2.28 -6.85
CA VAL A 133 -2.42 2.66 -7.68
C VAL A 133 -1.52 3.66 -6.97
N GLY A 134 -0.22 3.46 -7.09
CA GLY A 134 0.81 4.38 -6.64
C GLY A 134 1.78 4.70 -7.78
N VAL A 135 2.22 5.95 -7.86
CA VAL A 135 3.16 6.41 -8.88
C VAL A 135 4.33 7.11 -8.20
N SER A 136 5.56 6.73 -8.58
CA SER A 136 6.79 7.32 -8.07
C SER A 136 7.94 7.01 -9.02
N ARG A 137 9.08 7.69 -8.87
CA ARG A 137 10.35 7.29 -9.52
C ARG A 137 11.03 6.11 -8.81
N ASP A 138 10.59 5.79 -7.60
CA ASP A 138 11.05 4.65 -6.83
C ASP A 138 9.92 3.61 -6.74
N VAL A 139 10.18 2.39 -7.18
CA VAL A 139 9.22 1.27 -7.13
C VAL A 139 8.78 0.95 -5.71
N ILE A 140 9.66 1.05 -4.72
CA ILE A 140 9.32 0.82 -3.31
C ILE A 140 8.34 1.89 -2.84
N GLN A 141 8.59 3.15 -3.20
CA GLN A 141 7.71 4.26 -2.84
C GLN A 141 6.36 4.19 -3.57
N ALA A 142 6.34 3.81 -4.85
CA ALA A 142 5.10 3.59 -5.60
C ALA A 142 4.27 2.46 -4.98
N SER A 143 4.92 1.35 -4.61
CA SER A 143 4.28 0.23 -3.92
C SER A 143 3.76 0.64 -2.55
N TRP A 144 4.51 1.43 -1.79
CA TRP A 144 4.07 1.95 -0.50
C TRP A 144 2.78 2.78 -0.63
N ILE A 145 2.71 3.69 -1.60
CA ILE A 145 1.52 4.52 -1.84
C ILE A 145 0.31 3.63 -2.14
N ALA A 146 0.46 2.66 -3.04
CA ALA A 146 -0.61 1.73 -3.39
C ALA A 146 -1.05 0.90 -2.16
N LEU A 147 -0.10 0.34 -1.39
CA LEU A 147 -0.39 -0.45 -0.20
C LEU A 147 -1.16 0.33 0.87
N VAL A 148 -0.74 1.56 1.15
CA VAL A 148 -1.43 2.43 2.12
C VAL A 148 -2.84 2.73 1.66
N ASP A 149 -3.01 3.15 0.39
CA ASP A 149 -4.35 3.41 -0.16
C ASP A 149 -5.22 2.14 -0.09
N SER A 150 -4.67 0.95 -0.36
CA SER A 150 -5.42 -0.31 -0.26
C SER A 150 -5.92 -0.59 1.15
N ILE A 151 -5.06 -0.40 2.16
CA ILE A 151 -5.41 -0.66 3.57
C ILE A 151 -6.39 0.39 4.09
N GLU A 152 -6.15 1.67 3.79
CA GLU A 152 -7.03 2.77 4.15
C GLU A 152 -8.43 2.58 3.54
N TYR A 153 -8.50 2.20 2.26
CA TYR A 153 -9.76 1.88 1.60
C TYR A 153 -10.50 0.75 2.32
N LYS A 154 -9.81 -0.34 2.66
CA LYS A 154 -10.40 -1.47 3.39
C LYS A 154 -11.00 -1.05 4.73
N LEU A 155 -10.25 -0.30 5.53
CA LEU A 155 -10.71 0.16 6.85
C LEU A 155 -11.93 1.08 6.74
N ILE A 156 -11.98 1.95 5.72
CA ILE A 156 -13.16 2.76 5.42
C ILE A 156 -14.37 1.86 5.12
N LYS A 157 -14.21 0.86 4.23
CA LYS A 157 -15.31 -0.05 3.87
C LYS A 157 -15.80 -0.88 5.04
N ASP A 158 -14.93 -1.28 5.94
CA ASP A 158 -15.33 -1.99 7.17
C ASP A 158 -16.18 -1.12 8.09
N ILE A 159 -15.81 0.14 8.28
CA ILE A 159 -16.62 1.09 9.04
C ILE A 159 -17.98 1.29 8.36
N GLU A 160 -18.01 1.50 7.04
CA GLU A 160 -19.27 1.71 6.31
C GLU A 160 -20.19 0.49 6.38
N ARG A 161 -19.64 -0.72 6.28
CA ARG A 161 -20.39 -1.98 6.44
C ARG A 161 -20.93 -2.11 7.87
N LYS A 162 -20.10 -1.85 8.89
CA LYS A 162 -20.53 -1.86 10.29
C LYS A 162 -21.69 -0.87 10.49
N VAL A 163 -21.56 0.38 10.06
CA VAL A 163 -22.62 1.40 10.20
C VAL A 163 -23.92 0.97 9.50
N LYS A 164 -23.87 0.50 8.26
CA LYS A 164 -25.06 0.01 7.53
C LYS A 164 -25.72 -1.22 8.15
N ALA A 165 -25.00 -2.01 8.95
CA ALA A 165 -25.60 -3.16 9.63
C ALA A 165 -26.43 -2.74 10.86
N TYR A 166 -26.17 -1.56 11.41
CA TYR A 166 -26.84 -1.03 12.62
C TYR A 166 -27.98 -0.03 12.31
N PHE A 167 -28.04 0.50 11.09
CA PHE A 167 -29.07 1.45 10.62
C PHE A 167 -29.76 0.91 9.38
#